data_AF-A0A3B9G8U1-F1
#
_entry.id   AF-A0A3B9G8U1-F1
#
_cell.length_a   1.000
_cell.length_b   1.000
_cell.length_c   1.000
_cell.angle_alpha   90.00
_cell.angle_beta   90.00
_cell.angle_gamma   90.00
#
_symmetry.space_group_name_H-M   'P 1'
#
loop_
_entity.id
_entity.type
_entity.pdbx_description
1 polymer ?
#
loop_
_entity_poly.entity_id
_entity_poly.type
_entity_poly.pdbx_seq_one_letter_code
_entity_poly.pdbx_strand_id
1 'polypeptide(L)'
;MKNKITFVTLLVVISIGALFFGSVIGQSRFVDLSLYGLVALFFLYLSFLYKFTWQIVLFLVWSGVNLNYGFRLSSQQYAAAILLVYGIIIFLLRKNPYPNPDFLKRVNGKSLFIWSGILLFYGTLTFALNKTMPFDGGTYNTKNMLKAYSSTFAPVLVLFFALRMPYTFRVGKNAISTIIWILAIGLVLNFANTIHLFRQGYGGMSILADESADVGMFYIPLINATLGVFTMRVLAPTAVIFAFAFLCQPGWFRAQTLLLKVLAVSVLGLGLLGSVVSGGRAAVLLALVYAVIIALIYRRVILIFAAMCLVFLVVLFANIFSKFINNDMPVFVARPLQYVMIEKGSSMRTIENSSDYRSTLFIEALKEWKDDSRVFLFGRSVYTAMDYTEVKT
;
A
#
# COMPACT_ATOMS: atom_id res chain seq x y z
N MET A 1 -28.13 9.00 -39.39
CA MET A 1 -27.03 9.97 -39.63
C MET A 1 -26.19 10.31 -38.40
N LYS A 2 -26.76 10.49 -37.19
CA LYS A 2 -25.99 10.80 -35.96
C LYS A 2 -24.81 9.85 -35.69
N ASN A 3 -25.00 8.53 -35.76
CA ASN A 3 -23.93 7.55 -35.49
C ASN A 3 -22.73 7.59 -36.45
N LYS A 4 -22.90 8.01 -37.71
CA LYS A 4 -21.78 8.08 -38.66
C LYS A 4 -20.87 9.27 -38.35
N ILE A 5 -21.46 10.40 -37.95
CA ILE A 5 -20.71 11.61 -37.55
C ILE A 5 -19.96 11.32 -36.25
N THR A 6 -20.62 10.76 -35.22
CA THR A 6 -19.92 10.39 -33.98
C THR A 6 -18.80 9.39 -34.22
N PHE A 7 -19.00 8.41 -35.10
CA PHE A 7 -17.97 7.42 -35.43
C PHE A 7 -16.77 8.07 -36.13
N VAL A 8 -17.00 8.95 -37.11
CA VAL A 8 -15.93 9.69 -37.80
C VAL A 8 -15.19 10.63 -36.84
N THR A 9 -15.90 11.35 -35.98
CA THR A 9 -15.28 12.22 -34.98
C THR A 9 -14.44 11.39 -33.99
N LEU A 10 -14.93 10.23 -33.56
CA LEU A 10 -14.18 9.34 -32.67
C LEU A 10 -12.92 8.81 -33.35
N LEU A 11 -13.01 8.43 -34.63
CA LEU A 11 -11.88 7.93 -35.42
C LEU A 11 -10.82 9.01 -35.61
N VAL A 12 -11.22 10.24 -35.93
CA VAL A 12 -10.31 11.39 -36.04
C VAL A 12 -9.62 11.68 -34.72
N VAL A 13 -10.35 11.68 -33.60
CA VAL A 13 -9.76 11.88 -32.26
C VAL A 13 -8.80 10.74 -31.90
N ILE A 14 -9.13 9.48 -32.21
CA ILE A 14 -8.25 8.34 -31.97
C ILE A 14 -7.00 8.41 -32.85
N SER A 15 -7.13 8.80 -34.12
CA SER A 15 -5.99 8.95 -35.04
C SER A 15 -5.07 10.09 -34.64
N ILE A 16 -5.61 11.25 -34.25
CA ILE A 16 -4.83 12.38 -33.71
C ILE A 16 -4.15 11.97 -32.40
N GLY A 17 -4.87 11.29 -31.52
CA GLY A 17 -4.32 10.74 -30.29
C GLY A 17 -3.17 9.76 -30.57
N ALA A 18 -3.35 8.81 -31.47
CA ALA A 18 -2.34 7.81 -31.84
C ALA A 18 -1.10 8.45 -32.48
N LEU A 19 -1.27 9.45 -33.36
CA LEU A 19 -0.16 10.23 -33.93
C LEU A 19 0.57 11.04 -32.87
N PHE A 20 -0.16 11.66 -31.94
CA PHE A 20 0.43 12.41 -30.83
C PHE A 20 1.21 11.48 -29.89
N PHE A 21 0.59 10.40 -29.39
CA PHE A 21 1.24 9.38 -28.56
C PHE A 21 2.46 8.77 -29.28
N GLY A 22 2.32 8.42 -30.56
CA GLY A 22 3.41 7.89 -31.38
C GLY A 22 4.57 8.88 -31.57
N SER A 23 4.28 10.17 -31.78
CA SER A 23 5.30 11.21 -31.92
C SER A 23 6.04 11.48 -30.62
N VAL A 24 5.35 11.50 -29.47
CA VAL A 24 5.96 11.72 -28.16
C VAL A 24 6.81 10.52 -27.73
N ILE A 25 6.35 9.29 -28.03
CA ILE A 25 7.15 8.07 -27.85
C ILE A 25 8.39 8.10 -28.75
N GLY A 26 8.23 8.48 -30.04
CA GLY A 26 9.33 8.58 -31.00
C GLY A 26 10.38 9.64 -30.64
N GLN A 27 9.97 10.70 -29.92
CA GLN A 27 10.87 11.74 -29.40
C GLN A 27 11.46 11.43 -28.02
N SER A 28 11.22 10.23 -27.47
CA SER A 28 11.67 9.79 -26.14
C SER A 28 11.30 10.72 -24.97
N ARG A 29 10.28 11.57 -25.14
CA ARG A 29 9.77 12.49 -24.11
C ARG A 29 8.78 11.81 -23.17
N PHE A 30 9.25 10.77 -22.47
CA PHE A 30 8.42 9.95 -21.59
C PHE A 30 7.82 10.70 -20.39
N VAL A 31 8.51 11.76 -19.93
CA VAL A 31 8.00 12.63 -18.85
C VAL A 31 6.77 13.39 -19.31
N ASP A 32 6.81 14.01 -20.48
CA ASP A 32 5.68 14.75 -21.04
C ASP A 32 4.49 13.82 -21.31
N LEU A 33 4.75 12.63 -21.88
CA LEU A 33 3.74 11.59 -22.11
C LEU A 33 2.98 11.23 -20.83
N SER A 34 3.73 11.06 -19.75
CA SER A 34 3.17 10.70 -18.47
C SER A 34 2.32 11.84 -17.88
N LEU A 35 2.80 13.08 -18.00
CA LEU A 35 2.08 14.27 -17.52
C LEU A 35 0.75 14.45 -18.27
N TYR A 36 0.73 14.22 -19.58
CA TYR A 36 -0.50 14.21 -20.36
C TYR A 36 -1.45 13.07 -19.95
N GLY A 37 -0.92 11.87 -19.68
CA GLY A 37 -1.71 10.75 -19.16
C GLY A 37 -2.34 11.04 -17.80
N LEU A 38 -1.61 11.69 -16.90
CA LEU A 38 -2.10 12.08 -15.58
C LEU A 38 -3.17 13.17 -15.67
N VAL A 39 -2.97 14.19 -16.51
CA VAL A 39 -3.97 15.23 -16.77
C VAL A 39 -5.24 14.61 -17.36
N ALA A 40 -5.12 13.70 -18.33
CA ALA A 40 -6.27 12.99 -18.89
C ALA A 40 -7.01 12.18 -17.81
N LEU A 41 -6.28 11.45 -16.95
CA LEU A 41 -6.88 10.71 -15.83
C LEU A 41 -7.57 11.64 -14.82
N PHE A 42 -6.99 12.81 -14.54
CA PHE A 42 -7.60 13.81 -13.66
C PHE A 42 -8.92 14.33 -14.23
N PHE A 43 -8.97 14.69 -15.51
CA PHE A 43 -10.22 15.10 -16.18
C PHE A 43 -11.25 13.97 -16.24
N LEU A 44 -10.80 12.73 -16.49
CA LEU A 44 -11.66 11.55 -16.51
C LEU A 44 -12.22 11.27 -15.11
N TYR A 45 -11.42 11.53 -14.06
CA TYR A 45 -11.86 11.43 -12.68
C TYR A 45 -12.91 12.47 -12.32
N LEU A 46 -12.67 13.75 -12.62
CA LEU A 46 -13.64 14.82 -12.42
C LEU A 46 -14.96 14.58 -13.17
N SER A 47 -14.88 14.05 -14.40
CA SER A 47 -16.06 13.87 -15.26
C SER A 47 -16.88 12.63 -14.91
N PHE A 48 -16.23 11.49 -14.62
CA PHE A 48 -16.90 10.19 -14.51
C PHE A 48 -16.40 9.31 -13.37
N LEU A 49 -15.09 9.21 -13.14
CA LEU A 49 -14.56 8.22 -12.18
C LEU A 49 -14.78 8.58 -10.71
N TYR A 50 -15.18 9.82 -10.38
CA TYR A 50 -15.53 10.19 -9.01
C TYR A 50 -16.61 9.27 -8.40
N LYS A 51 -17.45 8.65 -9.22
CA LYS A 51 -18.47 7.67 -8.79
C LYS A 51 -17.86 6.35 -8.30
N PHE A 52 -16.64 6.04 -8.72
CA PHE A 52 -15.90 4.81 -8.40
C PHE A 52 -14.75 5.06 -7.42
N THR A 53 -14.76 6.19 -6.70
CA THR A 53 -13.68 6.63 -5.81
C THR A 53 -13.22 5.54 -4.84
N TRP A 54 -14.14 4.84 -4.17
CA TRP A 54 -13.77 3.79 -3.22
C TRP A 54 -13.08 2.59 -3.90
N GLN A 55 -13.47 2.25 -5.13
CA GLN A 55 -12.86 1.15 -5.90
C GLN A 55 -11.45 1.52 -6.34
N ILE A 56 -11.26 2.77 -6.80
CA ILE A 56 -9.96 3.29 -7.23
C ILE A 56 -9.01 3.37 -6.04
N VAL A 57 -9.48 3.87 -4.90
CA VAL A 57 -8.69 3.96 -3.67
C VAL A 57 -8.27 2.56 -3.21
N LEU A 58 -9.19 1.60 -3.12
CA LEU A 58 -8.85 0.22 -2.76
C LEU A 58 -7.87 -0.41 -3.75
N PHE A 59 -8.08 -0.19 -5.05
CA PHE A 59 -7.17 -0.67 -6.08
C PHE A 59 -5.76 -0.12 -5.91
N LEU A 60 -5.60 1.20 -5.73
CA LEU A 60 -4.29 1.81 -5.55
C LEU A 60 -3.58 1.30 -4.29
N VAL A 61 -4.30 1.22 -3.16
CA VAL A 61 -3.75 0.75 -1.89
C VAL A 61 -3.29 -0.71 -1.98
N TRP A 62 -4.12 -1.60 -2.53
CA TRP A 62 -3.82 -3.03 -2.62
C TRP A 62 -2.87 -3.38 -3.76
N SER A 63 -2.93 -2.70 -4.89
CA SER A 63 -1.95 -2.90 -5.97
C SER A 63 -0.57 -2.34 -5.62
N GLY A 64 -0.48 -1.38 -4.67
CA GLY A 64 0.78 -0.80 -4.24
C GLY A 64 1.47 0.01 -5.33
N VAL A 65 0.67 0.63 -6.21
CA VAL A 65 1.17 1.48 -7.30
C VAL A 65 1.73 2.78 -6.73
N ASN A 66 2.95 3.11 -7.13
CA ASN A 66 3.65 4.35 -6.79
C ASN A 66 3.89 5.15 -8.08
N LEU A 67 3.34 6.36 -8.21
CA LEU A 67 3.73 7.26 -9.32
C LEU A 67 5.10 7.91 -9.02
N ASN A 68 5.95 8.03 -10.03
CA ASN A 68 7.32 8.52 -9.93
C ASN A 68 7.48 9.91 -10.56
N TYR A 69 6.72 10.90 -10.08
CA TYR A 69 6.84 12.29 -10.54
C TYR A 69 7.64 13.13 -9.56
N GLY A 70 8.97 13.22 -9.71
CA GLY A 70 9.85 14.05 -8.86
C GLY A 70 9.93 13.63 -7.38
N PHE A 71 8.94 12.90 -6.87
CA PHE A 71 8.78 12.34 -5.54
C PHE A 71 8.03 11.01 -5.66
N ARG A 72 8.53 9.96 -4.98
CA ARG A 72 7.82 8.68 -4.84
C ARG A 72 6.78 8.82 -3.73
N LEU A 73 5.54 9.11 -4.10
CA LEU A 73 4.42 9.05 -3.15
C LEU A 73 3.94 7.59 -3.01
N SER A 74 3.56 7.21 -1.80
CA SER A 74 3.04 5.87 -1.52
C SER A 74 1.56 5.75 -1.92
N SER A 75 1.10 4.52 -2.14
CA SER A 75 -0.32 4.22 -2.40
C SER A 75 -1.30 4.82 -1.37
N GLN A 76 -0.87 4.96 -0.12
CA GLN A 76 -1.66 5.61 0.95
C GLN A 76 -1.79 7.13 0.74
N GLN A 77 -0.73 7.78 0.27
CA GLN A 77 -0.76 9.22 -0.03
C GLN A 77 -1.67 9.51 -1.23
N TYR A 78 -1.67 8.65 -2.25
CA TYR A 78 -2.63 8.76 -3.37
C TYR A 78 -4.07 8.55 -2.92
N ALA A 79 -4.32 7.55 -2.08
CA ALA A 79 -5.64 7.32 -1.51
C ALA A 79 -6.16 8.56 -0.76
N ALA A 80 -5.32 9.16 0.09
CA ALA A 80 -5.67 10.36 0.82
C ALA A 80 -5.90 11.56 -0.12
N ALA A 81 -5.06 11.75 -1.14
CA ALA A 81 -5.20 12.83 -2.12
C ALA A 81 -6.51 12.70 -2.92
N ILE A 82 -6.85 11.49 -3.37
CA ILE A 82 -8.11 11.24 -4.11
C ILE A 82 -9.32 11.49 -3.20
N LEU A 83 -9.27 11.08 -1.94
CA LEU A 83 -10.33 11.36 -0.97
C LEU A 83 -10.48 12.86 -0.69
N LEU A 84 -9.36 13.59 -0.62
CA LEU A 84 -9.35 15.04 -0.47
C LEU A 84 -10.01 15.72 -1.70
N VAL A 85 -9.61 15.33 -2.92
CA VAL A 85 -10.21 15.83 -4.17
C VAL A 85 -11.71 15.52 -4.20
N TYR A 86 -12.11 14.30 -3.82
CA TYR A 86 -13.52 13.93 -3.70
C TYR A 86 -14.27 14.81 -2.71
N GLY A 87 -13.65 15.15 -1.57
CA GLY A 87 -14.21 16.09 -0.58
C GLY A 87 -14.39 17.50 -1.14
N ILE A 88 -13.42 18.00 -1.91
CA ILE A 88 -13.53 19.29 -2.59
C ILE A 88 -14.68 19.27 -3.60
N ILE A 89 -14.82 18.19 -4.37
CA ILE A 89 -15.94 18.04 -5.32
C ILE A 89 -17.28 18.07 -4.60
N ILE A 90 -17.43 17.33 -3.48
CA ILE A 90 -18.66 17.36 -2.66
C ILE A 90 -18.94 18.77 -2.13
N PHE A 91 -17.90 19.47 -1.66
CA PHE A 91 -18.02 20.84 -1.17
C PHE A 91 -18.47 21.81 -2.28
N LEU A 92 -17.84 21.75 -3.45
CA LEU A 92 -18.19 22.59 -4.60
C LEU A 92 -19.59 22.32 -5.13
N LEU A 93 -20.01 21.05 -5.14
CA LEU A 93 -21.36 20.66 -5.57
C LEU A 93 -22.44 21.00 -4.52
N ARG A 94 -22.07 21.41 -3.29
CA ARG A 94 -22.95 21.72 -2.14
C ARG A 94 -24.00 20.66 -1.82
N LYS A 95 -23.87 19.47 -2.39
CA LYS A 95 -24.81 18.36 -2.29
C LYS A 95 -23.99 17.09 -2.21
N ASN A 96 -24.10 16.40 -1.09
CA ASN A 96 -23.54 15.06 -0.99
C ASN A 96 -24.35 14.17 -1.96
N PRO A 97 -23.70 13.49 -2.93
CA PRO A 97 -24.43 12.67 -3.89
C PRO A 97 -25.17 11.49 -3.23
N TYR A 98 -24.81 11.12 -1.99
CA TYR A 98 -25.47 10.06 -1.22
C TYR A 98 -25.77 10.50 0.22
N PRO A 99 -26.76 9.88 0.88
CA PRO A 99 -27.15 10.23 2.25
C PRO A 99 -26.05 9.93 3.26
N ASN A 100 -25.96 10.79 4.29
CA ASN A 100 -24.95 10.66 5.34
C ASN A 100 -25.17 9.38 6.16
N PRO A 101 -24.09 8.65 6.52
CA PRO A 101 -24.21 7.43 7.31
C PRO A 101 -24.66 7.74 8.75
N ASP A 102 -25.58 6.95 9.28
CA ASP A 102 -26.11 7.12 10.65
C ASP A 102 -25.05 6.92 11.75
N PHE A 103 -23.90 6.33 11.43
CA PHE A 103 -22.78 6.16 12.35
C PHE A 103 -22.28 7.50 12.92
N LEU A 104 -22.22 8.55 12.09
CA LEU A 104 -21.76 9.87 12.54
C LEU A 104 -22.74 10.58 13.48
N LYS A 105 -24.00 10.14 13.52
CA LYS A 105 -24.98 10.61 14.51
C LYS A 105 -24.79 9.97 15.88
N ARG A 106 -24.12 8.80 15.94
CA ARG A 106 -23.90 8.02 17.18
C ARG A 106 -22.59 8.38 17.89
N VAL A 107 -21.63 8.94 17.16
CA VAL A 107 -20.32 9.32 17.69
C VAL A 107 -20.30 10.80 18.03
N ASN A 108 -19.57 11.21 19.06
CA ASN A 108 -19.35 12.63 19.41
C ASN A 108 -18.46 13.32 18.36
N GLY A 109 -19.01 13.56 17.17
CA GLY A 109 -18.28 14.10 16.01
C GLY A 109 -17.68 15.48 16.25
N LYS A 110 -18.27 16.30 17.15
CA LYS A 110 -17.73 17.61 17.54
C LYS A 110 -16.39 17.47 18.28
N SER A 111 -16.31 16.55 19.24
CA SER A 111 -15.07 16.30 19.98
C SER A 111 -13.97 15.79 19.03
N LEU A 112 -14.28 14.80 18.19
CA LEU A 112 -13.32 14.28 17.21
C LEU A 112 -12.85 15.34 16.21
N PHE A 113 -13.73 16.26 15.79
CA PHE A 113 -13.37 17.36 14.90
C PHE A 113 -12.39 18.33 15.58
N ILE A 114 -12.63 18.67 16.84
CA ILE A 114 -11.74 19.54 17.62
C ILE A 114 -10.38 18.87 17.80
N TRP A 115 -10.33 17.61 18.24
CA TRP A 115 -9.08 16.88 18.45
C TRP A 115 -8.27 16.66 17.17
N SER A 116 -8.94 16.30 16.06
CA SER A 116 -8.26 16.20 14.76
C SER A 116 -7.74 17.56 14.29
N GLY A 117 -8.48 18.65 14.52
CA GLY A 117 -8.03 20.01 14.26
C GLY A 117 -6.80 20.41 15.08
N ILE A 118 -6.81 20.14 16.39
CA ILE A 118 -5.66 20.38 17.28
C ILE A 118 -4.44 19.59 16.80
N LEU A 119 -4.62 18.34 16.39
CA LEU A 119 -3.54 17.48 15.93
C LEU A 119 -2.96 17.95 14.58
N LEU A 120 -3.79 18.45 13.66
CA LEU A 120 -3.34 19.09 12.42
C LEU A 120 -2.63 20.42 12.67
N PHE A 121 -3.12 21.21 13.62
CA PHE A 121 -2.46 22.46 14.03
C PHE A 121 -1.08 22.17 14.64
N TYR A 122 -1.00 21.18 15.55
CA TYR A 122 0.25 20.70 16.10
C TYR A 122 1.21 20.20 15.01
N GLY A 123 0.73 19.44 14.03
CA GLY A 123 1.51 19.01 12.86
C GLY A 123 2.05 20.17 12.01
N THR A 124 1.27 21.24 11.87
CA THR A 124 1.69 22.45 11.14
C THR A 124 2.73 23.25 11.94
N LEU A 125 2.52 23.36 13.25
CA LEU A 125 3.41 24.05 14.18
C LEU A 125 4.78 23.34 14.27
N THR A 126 4.77 22.02 14.45
CA THR A 126 5.98 21.18 14.45
C THR A 126 6.73 21.28 13.12
N PHE A 127 6.02 21.27 11.99
CA PHE A 127 6.64 21.49 10.68
C PHE A 127 7.32 22.85 10.57
N ALA A 128 6.63 23.93 10.98
CA ALA A 128 7.15 25.29 10.94
C ALA A 128 8.37 25.46 11.87
N LEU A 129 8.29 24.97 13.11
CA LEU A 129 9.37 25.05 14.10
C LEU A 129 10.62 24.28 13.66
N ASN A 130 10.46 23.08 13.11
CA ASN A 130 11.58 22.31 12.58
C ASN A 130 12.21 22.97 11.33
N LYS A 131 11.44 23.78 10.59
CA LYS A 131 11.94 24.56 9.45
C LYS A 131 12.71 25.80 9.86
N THR A 132 12.21 26.54 10.83
CA THR A 132 12.80 27.81 11.26
C THR A 132 14.00 27.60 12.18
N MET A 133 14.02 26.50 12.93
CA MET A 133 15.07 26.18 13.89
C MET A 133 15.47 24.71 13.73
N PRO A 134 16.18 24.31 12.66
CA PRO A 134 16.63 22.93 12.53
C PRO A 134 17.49 22.51 13.73
N PHE A 135 17.50 21.22 14.08
CA PHE A 135 18.39 20.68 15.09
C PHE A 135 19.84 20.72 14.60
N ASP A 136 20.80 20.99 15.48
CA ASP A 136 22.22 21.13 15.13
C ASP A 136 22.77 19.90 14.39
N GLY A 137 23.50 20.15 13.29
CA GLY A 137 24.14 19.13 12.45
C GLY A 137 23.33 18.61 11.26
N GLY A 138 22.06 19.00 11.09
CA GLY A 138 21.23 18.54 9.96
C GLY A 138 20.97 19.63 8.91
N THR A 139 21.33 19.41 7.65
CA THR A 139 20.81 20.26 6.55
C THR A 139 19.32 19.99 6.34
N TYR A 140 18.50 21.04 6.39
CA TYR A 140 17.05 20.92 6.31
C TYR A 140 16.60 20.48 4.91
N ASN A 141 16.01 19.29 4.79
CA ASN A 141 15.45 18.80 3.52
C ASN A 141 13.93 18.85 3.53
N THR A 142 13.38 19.89 2.89
CA THR A 142 11.92 20.11 2.80
C THR A 142 11.20 18.94 2.13
N LYS A 143 11.85 18.25 1.18
CA LYS A 143 11.27 17.12 0.44
C LYS A 143 11.05 15.91 1.34
N ASN A 144 12.04 15.55 2.14
CA ASN A 144 11.94 14.41 3.07
C ASN A 144 10.95 14.68 4.20
N MET A 145 10.89 15.92 4.67
CA MET A 145 9.91 16.34 5.67
C MET A 145 8.48 16.29 5.15
N LEU A 146 8.21 16.84 3.96
CA LEU A 146 6.86 16.78 3.37
C LEU A 146 6.40 15.33 3.20
N LYS A 147 7.29 14.41 2.85
CA LYS A 147 6.98 12.98 2.77
C LYS A 147 6.61 12.38 4.13
N ALA A 148 7.37 12.65 5.18
CA ALA A 148 7.11 12.11 6.52
C ALA A 148 5.85 12.71 7.15
N TYR A 149 5.66 14.02 7.06
CA TYR A 149 4.48 14.70 7.58
C TYR A 149 3.22 14.30 6.81
N SER A 150 3.29 14.17 5.49
CA SER A 150 2.14 13.66 4.72
C SER A 150 1.80 12.22 5.09
N SER A 151 2.77 11.35 5.37
CA SER A 151 2.44 9.98 5.83
C SER A 151 1.74 9.97 7.20
N THR A 152 2.13 10.86 8.11
CA THR A 152 1.58 10.90 9.48
C THR A 152 0.24 11.62 9.56
N PHE A 153 0.11 12.77 8.90
CA PHE A 153 -1.05 13.66 9.05
C PHE A 153 -2.09 13.53 7.93
N ALA A 154 -1.80 12.91 6.79
CA ALA A 154 -2.80 12.73 5.73
C ALA A 154 -4.04 11.93 6.18
N PRO A 155 -3.94 10.83 6.97
CA PRO A 155 -5.12 10.15 7.50
C PRO A 155 -5.97 11.04 8.41
N VAL A 156 -5.31 11.88 9.21
CA VAL A 156 -5.97 12.83 10.13
C VAL A 156 -6.67 13.93 9.35
N LEU A 157 -6.05 14.43 8.28
CA LEU A 157 -6.64 15.41 7.39
C LEU A 157 -7.87 14.86 6.67
N VAL A 158 -7.80 13.63 6.16
CA VAL A 158 -8.94 12.92 5.57
C VAL A 158 -10.07 12.79 6.61
N LEU A 159 -9.75 12.38 7.84
CA LEU A 159 -10.73 12.27 8.92
C LEU A 159 -11.37 13.62 9.27
N PHE A 160 -10.56 14.68 9.39
CA PHE A 160 -11.03 16.03 9.68
C PHE A 160 -12.07 16.51 8.65
N PHE A 161 -11.78 16.32 7.35
CA PHE A 161 -12.73 16.60 6.28
C PHE A 161 -13.96 15.69 6.34
N ALA A 162 -13.78 14.38 6.59
CA ALA A 162 -14.87 13.41 6.70
C ALA A 162 -15.87 13.75 7.82
N LEU A 163 -15.40 14.32 8.94
CA LEU A 163 -16.24 14.67 10.07
C LEU A 163 -17.15 15.87 9.78
N ARG A 164 -16.69 16.82 8.96
CA ARG A 164 -17.49 17.98 8.54
C ARG A 164 -18.35 17.67 7.31
N MET A 165 -17.80 16.91 6.38
CA MET A 165 -18.43 16.49 5.14
C MET A 165 -18.22 14.99 4.97
N PRO A 166 -19.16 14.16 5.44
CA PRO A 166 -19.03 12.71 5.33
C PRO A 166 -18.85 12.29 3.89
N TYR A 167 -17.75 11.60 3.62
CA TYR A 167 -17.55 10.88 2.37
C TYR A 167 -18.60 9.79 2.29
N THR A 168 -19.54 9.96 1.37
CA THR A 168 -20.53 8.94 1.08
C THR A 168 -20.20 8.31 -0.27
N PHE A 169 -20.30 6.99 -0.34
CA PHE A 169 -20.00 6.22 -1.53
C PHE A 169 -21.18 5.33 -1.88
N ARG A 170 -21.47 5.18 -3.17
CA ARG A 170 -22.42 4.16 -3.63
C ARG A 170 -21.74 2.79 -3.58
N VAL A 171 -22.00 2.07 -2.50
CA VAL A 171 -21.64 0.66 -2.38
C VAL A 171 -22.76 -0.15 -3.04
N GLY A 172 -22.51 -0.64 -4.26
CA GLY A 172 -23.49 -1.43 -5.01
C GLY A 172 -23.73 -2.81 -4.37
N LYS A 173 -24.80 -3.50 -4.80
CA LYS A 173 -25.13 -4.87 -4.34
C LYS A 173 -23.98 -5.87 -4.58
N ASN A 174 -23.09 -5.57 -5.54
CA ASN A 174 -21.94 -6.39 -5.93
C ASN A 174 -20.62 -5.93 -5.27
N ALA A 175 -20.66 -5.22 -4.14
CA ALA A 175 -19.46 -4.69 -3.49
C ALA A 175 -18.45 -5.78 -3.13
N ILE A 176 -18.91 -6.92 -2.60
CA ILE A 176 -18.04 -8.05 -2.25
C ILE A 176 -17.34 -8.62 -3.50
N SER A 177 -18.10 -8.83 -4.58
CA SER A 177 -17.55 -9.26 -5.88
C SER A 177 -16.48 -8.28 -6.37
N THR A 178 -16.76 -6.97 -6.27
CA THR A 178 -15.82 -5.92 -6.68
C THR A 178 -14.53 -5.97 -5.85
N ILE A 179 -14.63 -6.14 -4.52
CA ILE A 179 -13.47 -6.25 -3.63
C ILE A 179 -12.60 -7.46 -4.01
N ILE A 180 -13.22 -8.62 -4.25
CA ILE A 180 -12.49 -9.85 -4.63
C ILE A 180 -11.80 -9.66 -5.98
N TRP A 181 -12.46 -9.03 -6.95
CA TRP A 181 -11.84 -8.69 -8.25
C TRP A 181 -10.65 -7.76 -8.11
N ILE A 182 -10.76 -6.71 -7.29
CA ILE A 182 -9.64 -5.79 -7.04
C ILE A 182 -8.47 -6.53 -6.40
N LEU A 183 -8.72 -7.39 -5.41
CA LEU A 183 -7.68 -8.22 -4.78
C LEU A 183 -7.03 -9.18 -5.78
N ALA A 184 -7.83 -9.83 -6.64
CA ALA A 184 -7.33 -10.74 -7.67
C ALA A 184 -6.41 -10.01 -8.64
N ILE A 185 -6.84 -8.86 -9.17
CA ILE A 185 -6.02 -8.05 -10.09
C ILE A 185 -4.75 -7.56 -9.38
N GLY A 186 -4.87 -7.07 -8.15
CA GLY A 186 -3.73 -6.64 -7.35
C GLY A 186 -2.70 -7.75 -7.14
N LEU A 187 -3.15 -8.96 -6.82
CA LEU A 187 -2.28 -10.13 -6.65
C LEU A 187 -1.60 -10.50 -7.96
N VAL A 188 -2.34 -10.60 -9.07
CA VAL A 188 -1.78 -10.94 -10.38
C VAL A 188 -0.70 -9.94 -10.82
N LEU A 189 -0.98 -8.64 -10.68
CA LEU A 189 -0.01 -7.58 -11.00
C LEU A 189 1.25 -7.69 -10.13
N ASN A 190 1.10 -7.92 -8.83
CA ASN A 190 2.23 -8.03 -7.92
C ASN A 190 3.02 -9.34 -8.11
N PHE A 191 2.37 -10.45 -8.47
CA PHE A 191 3.05 -11.67 -8.88
C PHE A 191 3.84 -11.47 -10.17
N ALA A 192 3.25 -10.82 -11.18
CA ALA A 192 3.95 -10.50 -12.42
C ALA A 192 5.17 -9.61 -12.17
N ASN A 193 5.03 -8.58 -11.32
CA ASN A 193 6.14 -7.75 -10.88
C ASN A 193 7.22 -8.56 -10.17
N THR A 194 6.83 -9.46 -9.27
CA THR A 194 7.76 -10.30 -8.51
C THR A 194 8.53 -11.27 -9.42
N ILE A 195 7.87 -11.88 -10.41
CA ILE A 195 8.51 -12.73 -11.42
C ILE A 195 9.47 -11.92 -12.29
N HIS A 196 9.06 -10.71 -12.70
CA HIS A 196 9.90 -9.80 -13.47
C HIS A 196 11.17 -9.42 -12.70
N LEU A 197 11.00 -9.03 -11.44
CA LEU A 197 12.08 -8.77 -10.50
C LEU A 197 13.02 -9.98 -10.39
N PHE A 198 12.49 -11.20 -10.20
CA PHE A 198 13.30 -12.41 -10.12
C PHE A 198 14.18 -12.63 -11.36
N ARG A 199 13.63 -12.39 -12.56
CA ARG A 199 14.41 -12.48 -13.81
C ARG A 199 15.54 -11.47 -13.88
N GLN A 200 15.43 -10.36 -13.16
CA GLN A 200 16.45 -9.30 -13.09
C GLN A 200 17.45 -9.49 -11.93
N GLY A 201 17.43 -10.64 -11.25
CA GLY A 201 18.37 -10.95 -10.15
C GLY A 201 17.90 -10.52 -8.76
N TYR A 202 16.62 -10.13 -8.61
CA TYR A 202 15.98 -9.88 -7.32
C TYR A 202 16.00 -11.15 -6.46
N GLY A 203 16.99 -11.30 -5.58
CA GLY A 203 17.21 -12.55 -4.86
C GLY A 203 18.64 -12.76 -4.36
N GLY A 204 19.62 -12.27 -5.13
CA GLY A 204 21.06 -12.37 -4.79
C GLY A 204 21.69 -11.03 -4.39
N MET A 205 21.20 -9.91 -4.93
CA MET A 205 21.68 -8.58 -4.56
C MET A 205 20.75 -7.95 -3.52
N SER A 206 21.36 -7.51 -2.43
CA SER A 206 20.75 -6.57 -1.49
C SER A 206 20.39 -5.30 -2.27
N ILE A 207 19.13 -5.15 -2.69
CA ILE A 207 18.62 -3.89 -3.27
C ILE A 207 18.59 -2.75 -2.23
N LEU A 208 18.98 -3.04 -0.98
CA LEU A 208 19.33 -2.04 0.01
C LEU A 208 20.74 -1.45 -0.21
N ALA A 209 21.56 -2.03 -1.08
CA ALA A 209 22.94 -1.62 -1.33
C ALA A 209 23.12 -0.78 -2.61
N ASP A 210 22.15 -0.79 -3.54
CA ASP A 210 22.20 0.06 -4.72
C ASP A 210 21.28 1.28 -4.52
N GLU A 211 21.90 2.44 -4.29
CA GLU A 211 21.21 3.75 -4.24
C GLU A 211 20.57 4.11 -5.58
N SER A 212 20.91 3.41 -6.67
CA SER A 212 20.21 3.49 -7.95
C SER A 212 18.87 2.76 -7.83
N ALA A 213 17.89 3.47 -7.28
CA ALA A 213 16.55 3.00 -6.99
C ALA A 213 15.71 2.55 -8.22
N ASP A 214 16.34 2.36 -9.39
CA ASP A 214 15.73 2.10 -10.70
C ASP A 214 15.94 0.66 -11.21
N VAL A 215 16.80 -0.14 -10.57
CA VAL A 215 16.98 -1.55 -10.95
C VAL A 215 15.81 -2.37 -10.39
N GLY A 216 14.91 -2.84 -11.25
CA GLY A 216 13.84 -3.77 -10.87
C GLY A 216 12.40 -3.36 -11.19
N MET A 217 12.13 -2.09 -11.45
CA MET A 217 10.75 -1.60 -11.34
C MET A 217 9.93 -1.86 -12.61
N PHE A 218 8.82 -2.59 -12.48
CA PHE A 218 7.81 -2.71 -13.55
C PHE A 218 7.16 -1.34 -13.81
N TYR A 219 7.56 -0.71 -14.91
CA TYR A 219 7.12 0.64 -15.28
C TYR A 219 5.83 0.61 -16.10
N ILE A 220 4.86 1.46 -15.74
CA ILE A 220 3.63 1.68 -16.49
C ILE A 220 3.79 2.97 -17.31
N PRO A 221 4.06 2.88 -18.63
CA PRO A 221 4.60 3.99 -19.43
C PRO A 221 3.67 5.19 -19.66
N LEU A 222 2.39 5.12 -19.25
CA LEU A 222 1.40 6.18 -19.43
C LEU A 222 1.15 7.01 -18.16
N ILE A 223 1.40 6.44 -16.99
CA ILE A 223 1.10 7.08 -15.70
C ILE A 223 2.40 7.32 -14.93
N ASN A 224 3.55 6.91 -15.48
CA ASN A 224 4.85 6.95 -14.81
C ASN A 224 4.73 6.34 -13.41
N ALA A 225 4.31 5.07 -13.39
CA ALA A 225 3.97 4.35 -12.18
C ALA A 225 4.76 3.06 -12.07
N THR A 226 5.16 2.70 -10.85
CA THR A 226 5.83 1.43 -10.56
C THR A 226 5.10 0.68 -9.46
N LEU A 227 5.14 -0.65 -9.54
CA LEU A 227 4.59 -1.49 -8.48
C LEU A 227 5.59 -1.59 -7.33
N GLY A 228 5.11 -1.37 -6.10
CA GLY A 228 5.93 -1.49 -4.92
C GLY A 228 6.55 -2.87 -4.77
N VAL A 229 7.87 -2.90 -4.61
CA VAL A 229 8.68 -4.12 -4.47
C VAL A 229 8.28 -4.97 -3.25
N PHE A 230 7.79 -4.33 -2.18
CA PHE A 230 7.38 -4.98 -0.94
C PHE A 230 5.86 -5.07 -0.74
N THR A 231 5.06 -4.72 -1.75
CA THR A 231 3.59 -4.69 -1.65
C THR A 231 3.01 -6.06 -1.26
N MET A 232 3.61 -7.15 -1.73
CA MET A 232 3.20 -8.53 -1.41
C MET A 232 3.23 -8.83 0.10
N ARG A 233 4.04 -8.13 0.90
CA ARG A 233 4.09 -8.32 2.36
C ARG A 233 2.80 -7.93 3.07
N VAL A 234 2.05 -6.99 2.50
CA VAL A 234 0.78 -6.51 3.06
C VAL A 234 -0.40 -7.07 2.26
N LEU A 235 -0.29 -7.06 0.92
CA LEU A 235 -1.35 -7.53 0.05
C LEU A 235 -1.67 -9.02 0.27
N ALA A 236 -0.66 -9.88 0.40
CA ALA A 236 -0.90 -11.31 0.46
C ALA A 236 -1.63 -11.73 1.76
N PRO A 237 -1.22 -11.27 2.97
CA PRO A 237 -2.00 -11.52 4.18
C PRO A 237 -3.40 -10.90 4.15
N THR A 238 -3.55 -9.67 3.64
CA THR A 238 -4.88 -9.03 3.53
C THR A 238 -5.80 -9.78 2.59
N ALA A 239 -5.30 -10.27 1.45
CA ALA A 239 -6.08 -11.09 0.54
C ALA A 239 -6.57 -12.39 1.19
N VAL A 240 -5.73 -13.06 2.00
CA VAL A 240 -6.13 -14.25 2.77
C VAL A 240 -7.23 -13.89 3.78
N ILE A 241 -7.07 -12.81 4.54
CA ILE A 241 -8.07 -12.34 5.52
C ILE A 241 -9.42 -12.11 4.84
N PHE A 242 -9.46 -11.30 3.78
CA PHE A 242 -10.71 -10.95 3.12
C PHE A 242 -11.35 -12.15 2.42
N ALA A 243 -10.59 -12.93 1.66
CA ALA A 243 -11.11 -14.11 0.98
C ALA A 243 -11.65 -15.14 1.99
N PHE A 244 -10.91 -15.40 3.07
CA PHE A 244 -11.31 -16.36 4.09
C PHE A 244 -12.52 -15.89 4.92
N ALA A 245 -12.61 -14.59 5.22
CA ALA A 245 -13.78 -14.01 5.87
C ALA A 245 -15.06 -14.19 5.04
N PHE A 246 -15.00 -13.95 3.72
CA PHE A 246 -16.13 -14.17 2.83
C PHE A 246 -16.50 -15.66 2.69
N LEU A 247 -15.50 -16.56 2.67
CA LEU A 247 -15.74 -18.01 2.68
C LEU A 247 -16.42 -18.48 3.97
N CYS A 248 -16.08 -17.90 5.12
CA CYS A 248 -16.65 -18.28 6.41
C CYS A 248 -18.07 -17.73 6.63
N GLN A 249 -18.44 -16.67 5.92
CA GLN A 249 -19.74 -16.01 6.08
C GLN A 249 -20.91 -16.97 5.78
N PRO A 250 -21.86 -17.15 6.72
CA PRO A 250 -22.98 -18.07 6.53
C PRO A 250 -23.82 -17.71 5.31
N GLY A 251 -24.14 -18.69 4.47
CA GLY A 251 -25.03 -18.53 3.31
C GLY A 251 -24.42 -17.81 2.11
N TRP A 252 -23.38 -16.98 2.30
CA TRP A 252 -22.77 -16.22 1.22
C TRP A 252 -22.21 -17.14 0.13
N PHE A 253 -21.35 -18.09 0.49
CA PHE A 253 -20.73 -18.99 -0.48
C PHE A 253 -21.76 -19.76 -1.31
N ARG A 254 -22.88 -20.22 -0.71
CA ARG A 254 -23.92 -20.96 -1.44
C ARG A 254 -24.67 -20.09 -2.44
N ALA A 255 -24.91 -18.82 -2.11
CA ALA A 255 -25.66 -17.88 -2.93
C ALA A 255 -24.89 -17.28 -4.11
N GLN A 256 -23.56 -17.45 -4.18
CA GLN A 256 -22.74 -16.87 -5.25
C GLN A 256 -22.64 -17.75 -6.50
N THR A 257 -22.45 -17.09 -7.65
CA THR A 257 -22.10 -17.72 -8.94
C THR A 257 -20.81 -18.55 -8.84
N LEU A 258 -20.68 -19.59 -9.67
CA LEU A 258 -19.49 -20.44 -9.73
C LEU A 258 -18.20 -19.64 -9.94
N LEU A 259 -18.25 -18.64 -10.83
CA LEU A 259 -17.11 -17.78 -11.12
C LEU A 259 -16.58 -17.07 -9.87
N LEU A 260 -17.46 -16.52 -9.03
CA LEU A 260 -17.05 -15.84 -7.80
C LEU A 260 -16.52 -16.80 -6.73
N LYS A 261 -17.03 -18.03 -6.68
CA LYS A 261 -16.51 -19.08 -5.79
C LYS A 261 -15.08 -19.43 -6.17
N VAL A 262 -14.85 -19.70 -7.46
CA VAL A 262 -13.52 -20.00 -8.00
C VAL A 262 -12.59 -18.82 -7.74
N LEU A 263 -13.02 -17.59 -8.06
CA LEU A 263 -12.22 -16.39 -7.84
C LEU A 263 -11.84 -16.21 -6.36
N ALA A 264 -12.77 -16.38 -5.42
CA ALA A 264 -12.49 -16.25 -3.99
C ALA A 264 -11.47 -17.29 -3.50
N VAL A 265 -11.60 -18.55 -3.95
CA VAL A 265 -10.65 -19.62 -3.62
C VAL A 265 -9.30 -19.37 -4.28
N SER A 266 -9.27 -18.89 -5.52
CA SER A 266 -8.04 -18.50 -6.22
C SER A 266 -7.34 -17.34 -5.52
N VAL A 267 -8.08 -16.32 -5.05
CA VAL A 267 -7.50 -15.21 -4.27
C VAL A 267 -6.91 -15.72 -2.95
N LEU A 268 -7.57 -16.66 -2.28
CA LEU A 268 -7.03 -17.29 -1.07
C LEU A 268 -5.73 -18.06 -1.36
N GLY A 269 -5.72 -18.90 -2.40
CA GLY A 269 -4.54 -19.66 -2.80
C GLY A 269 -3.37 -18.76 -3.23
N LEU A 270 -3.65 -17.76 -4.07
CA LEU A 270 -2.68 -16.75 -4.48
C LEU A 270 -2.20 -15.90 -3.30
N GLY A 271 -3.06 -15.60 -2.32
CA GLY A 271 -2.66 -14.91 -1.09
C GLY A 271 -1.73 -15.74 -0.21
N LEU A 272 -1.96 -17.04 -0.07
CA LEU A 272 -1.05 -17.94 0.65
C LEU A 272 0.29 -18.08 -0.06
N LEU A 273 0.28 -18.35 -1.37
CA LEU A 273 1.49 -18.38 -2.20
C LEU A 273 2.23 -17.04 -2.17
N GLY A 274 1.48 -15.93 -2.23
CA GLY A 274 2.04 -14.59 -2.19
C GLY A 274 2.73 -14.29 -0.86
N SER A 275 2.22 -14.87 0.23
CA SER A 275 2.83 -14.75 1.57
C SER A 275 4.18 -15.47 1.64
N VAL A 276 4.33 -16.61 0.94
CA VAL A 276 5.59 -17.35 0.80
C VAL A 276 6.62 -16.56 -0.01
N VAL A 277 6.19 -15.89 -1.09
CA VAL A 277 7.10 -15.15 -1.99
C VAL A 277 7.31 -13.69 -1.55
N SER A 278 6.59 -13.23 -0.54
CA SER A 278 6.60 -11.82 -0.08
C SER A 278 7.95 -11.33 0.47
N GLY A 279 8.85 -12.23 0.86
CA GLY A 279 10.06 -11.89 1.60
C GLY A 279 9.83 -11.22 2.95
N GLY A 280 8.60 -11.26 3.48
CA GLY A 280 8.24 -10.79 4.81
C GLY A 280 8.48 -11.88 5.87
N ARG A 281 8.93 -11.49 7.06
CA ARG A 281 9.07 -12.45 8.17
C ARG A 281 7.69 -12.91 8.62
N ALA A 282 7.55 -14.20 8.94
CA ALA A 282 6.33 -14.79 9.47
C ALA A 282 5.05 -14.54 8.64
N ALA A 283 5.14 -14.06 7.38
CA ALA A 283 3.98 -13.65 6.59
C ALA A 283 2.98 -14.81 6.41
N VAL A 284 3.49 -16.02 6.18
CA VAL A 284 2.70 -17.25 6.09
C VAL A 284 2.00 -17.56 7.41
N LEU A 285 2.74 -17.50 8.53
CA LEU A 285 2.19 -17.80 9.85
C LEU A 285 1.14 -16.76 10.27
N LEU A 286 1.40 -15.49 9.99
CA LEU A 286 0.49 -14.39 10.25
C LEU A 286 -0.82 -14.54 9.46
N ALA A 287 -0.74 -14.88 8.17
CA ALA A 287 -1.92 -15.17 7.36
C ALA A 287 -2.74 -16.35 7.91
N LEU A 288 -2.08 -17.42 8.37
CA LEU A 288 -2.76 -18.60 8.93
C LEU A 288 -3.35 -18.34 10.33
N VAL A 289 -2.66 -17.61 11.19
CA VAL A 289 -3.18 -17.19 12.50
C VAL A 289 -4.43 -16.33 12.31
N TYR A 290 -4.44 -15.41 11.35
CA TYR A 290 -5.64 -14.65 11.05
C TYR A 290 -6.78 -15.52 10.52
N ALA A 291 -6.49 -16.54 9.70
CA ALA A 291 -7.51 -17.50 9.28
C ALA A 291 -8.11 -18.24 10.49
N VAL A 292 -7.29 -18.67 11.46
CA VAL A 292 -7.78 -19.30 12.70
C VAL A 292 -8.70 -18.35 13.48
N ILE A 293 -8.28 -17.08 13.66
CA ILE A 293 -9.08 -16.06 14.37
C ILE A 293 -10.43 -15.86 13.67
N ILE A 294 -10.45 -15.73 12.35
CA ILE A 294 -11.70 -15.56 11.58
C ILE A 294 -12.59 -16.80 11.70
N ALA A 295 -12.01 -18.00 11.60
CA ALA A 295 -12.77 -19.25 11.75
C ALA A 295 -13.38 -19.37 13.16
N LEU A 296 -12.68 -18.91 14.19
CA LEU A 296 -13.19 -18.81 15.56
C LEU A 296 -14.37 -17.84 15.67
N ILE A 297 -14.24 -16.63 15.10
CA ILE A 297 -15.30 -15.61 15.10
C ILE A 297 -16.59 -16.16 14.47
N TYR A 298 -16.47 -16.86 13.33
CA TYR A 298 -17.60 -17.46 12.63
C TYR A 298 -17.99 -18.86 13.16
N ARG A 299 -17.38 -19.32 14.26
CA ARG A 299 -17.64 -20.62 14.91
C ARG A 299 -17.56 -21.82 13.94
N ARG A 300 -16.61 -21.78 12.99
CA ARG A 300 -16.42 -22.83 11.97
C ARG A 300 -15.38 -23.85 12.44
N VAL A 301 -15.78 -24.76 13.32
CA VAL A 301 -14.90 -25.75 13.98
C VAL A 301 -14.03 -26.55 12.99
N ILE A 302 -14.61 -27.01 11.87
CA ILE A 302 -13.88 -27.76 10.84
C ILE A 302 -12.77 -26.91 10.20
N LEU A 303 -13.04 -25.63 9.93
CA LEU A 303 -12.07 -24.72 9.32
C LEU A 303 -10.96 -24.31 10.32
N ILE A 304 -11.27 -24.26 11.61
CA ILE A 304 -10.26 -24.06 12.67
C ILE A 304 -9.28 -25.23 12.65
N PHE A 305 -9.80 -26.47 12.67
CA PHE A 305 -8.96 -27.67 12.65
C PHE A 305 -8.10 -27.72 11.37
N ALA A 306 -8.70 -27.45 10.20
CA ALA A 306 -7.98 -27.40 8.94
C ALA A 306 -6.85 -26.34 8.92
N ALA A 307 -7.13 -25.13 9.42
CA ALA A 307 -6.11 -24.07 9.50
C ALA A 307 -4.99 -24.42 10.48
N MET A 308 -5.31 -24.99 11.64
CA MET A 308 -4.32 -25.46 12.62
C MET A 308 -3.44 -26.60 12.06
N CYS A 309 -4.05 -27.56 11.36
CA CYS A 309 -3.31 -28.59 10.64
C CYS A 309 -2.39 -27.98 9.58
N LEU A 310 -2.84 -26.95 8.85
CA LEU A 310 -2.01 -26.28 7.85
C LEU A 310 -0.82 -25.55 8.49
N VAL A 311 -1.02 -24.87 9.63
CA VAL A 311 0.09 -24.30 10.42
C VAL A 311 1.09 -25.38 10.80
N PHE A 312 0.63 -26.50 11.35
CA PHE A 312 1.49 -27.61 11.73
C PHE A 312 2.27 -28.18 10.54
N LEU A 313 1.59 -28.38 9.39
CA LEU A 313 2.23 -28.85 8.16
C LEU A 313 3.29 -27.88 7.65
N VAL A 314 3.05 -26.57 7.71
CA VAL A 314 4.05 -25.56 7.31
C VAL A 314 5.27 -25.60 8.23
N VAL A 315 5.07 -25.71 9.55
CA VAL A 315 6.17 -25.85 10.51
C VAL A 315 6.96 -27.14 10.25
N LEU A 316 6.27 -28.26 10.08
CA LEU A 316 6.89 -29.56 9.82
C LEU A 316 7.65 -29.56 8.50
N PHE A 317 7.05 -29.04 7.42
CA PHE A 317 7.70 -28.90 6.12
C PHE A 317 8.96 -28.03 6.20
N ALA A 318 8.88 -26.87 6.85
CA ALA A 318 10.02 -25.97 6.99
C ALA A 318 11.19 -26.62 7.74
N ASN A 319 10.91 -27.45 8.75
CA ASN A 319 11.94 -28.14 9.53
C ASN A 319 12.51 -29.38 8.81
N ILE A 320 11.69 -30.17 8.09
CA ILE A 320 12.17 -31.32 7.31
C ILE A 320 13.05 -30.86 6.14
N PHE A 321 12.63 -29.82 5.42
CA PHE A 321 13.37 -29.28 4.28
C PHE A 321 14.36 -28.19 4.66
N SER A 322 14.77 -28.12 5.93
CA SER A 322 15.62 -27.07 6.48
C SER A 322 16.92 -26.87 5.70
N LYS A 323 17.60 -27.95 5.31
CA LYS A 323 18.84 -27.92 4.52
C LYS A 323 18.64 -27.30 3.13
N PHE A 324 17.57 -27.68 2.44
CA PHE A 324 17.22 -27.13 1.12
C PHE A 324 16.79 -25.66 1.22
N ILE A 325 16.00 -25.31 2.23
CA ILE A 325 15.55 -23.93 2.46
C ILE A 325 16.73 -23.02 2.82
N ASN A 326 17.70 -23.52 3.58
CA ASN A 326 18.85 -22.72 4.01
C ASN A 326 19.91 -22.52 2.90
N ASN A 327 20.08 -23.51 2.01
CA ASN A 327 21.18 -23.50 1.04
C ASN A 327 20.76 -23.20 -0.40
N ASP A 328 19.57 -23.65 -0.82
CA ASP A 328 19.18 -23.65 -2.23
C ASP A 328 18.01 -22.71 -2.55
N MET A 329 17.25 -22.27 -1.55
CA MET A 329 16.13 -21.35 -1.76
C MET A 329 16.57 -19.88 -1.83
N PRO A 330 15.97 -19.07 -2.73
CA PRO A 330 16.15 -17.63 -2.72
C PRO A 330 15.79 -17.02 -1.36
N VAL A 331 16.56 -16.02 -0.93
CA VAL A 331 16.44 -15.36 0.38
C VAL A 331 14.98 -14.93 0.68
N PHE A 332 14.23 -14.49 -0.33
CA PHE A 332 12.85 -14.03 -0.16
C PHE A 332 11.83 -15.15 0.12
N VAL A 333 12.11 -16.38 -0.31
CA VAL A 333 11.28 -17.57 -0.02
C VAL A 333 11.76 -18.25 1.26
N ALA A 334 13.08 -18.27 1.46
CA ALA A 334 13.69 -18.81 2.66
C ALA A 334 13.29 -18.01 3.91
N ARG A 335 13.25 -16.67 3.83
CA ARG A 335 13.04 -15.78 5.00
C ARG A 335 11.67 -15.93 5.69
N PRO A 336 10.52 -16.05 4.99
CA PRO A 336 9.25 -16.37 5.63
C PRO A 336 9.23 -17.75 6.30
N LEU A 337 9.91 -18.75 5.72
CA LEU A 337 9.91 -20.14 6.18
C LEU A 337 10.92 -20.39 7.32
N GLN A 338 12.11 -19.79 7.25
CA GLN A 338 13.13 -19.84 8.32
C GLN A 338 12.65 -19.28 9.65
N TYR A 339 11.54 -18.53 9.67
CA TYR A 339 10.97 -18.02 10.91
C TYR A 339 10.45 -19.13 11.82
N VAL A 340 9.93 -20.20 11.24
CA VAL A 340 9.37 -21.35 11.97
C VAL A 340 10.35 -22.54 12.05
N MET A 341 11.59 -22.35 11.58
CA MET A 341 12.65 -23.36 11.63
C MET A 341 13.41 -23.28 12.95
N ILE A 342 13.79 -24.45 13.48
CA ILE A 342 14.67 -24.57 14.65
C ILE A 342 16.09 -24.10 14.27
N GLU A 343 16.65 -24.65 13.19
CA GLU A 343 17.96 -24.24 12.66
C GLU A 343 17.81 -23.12 11.62
N LYS A 344 17.99 -21.89 12.08
CA LYS A 344 17.85 -20.70 11.22
C LYS A 344 19.10 -20.45 10.38
N GLY A 345 18.92 -20.29 9.07
CA GLY A 345 19.99 -19.95 8.13
C GLY A 345 20.46 -18.49 8.20
N SER A 346 21.44 -18.15 7.37
CA SER A 346 22.09 -16.82 7.31
C SER A 346 21.11 -15.67 7.03
N SER A 347 19.99 -15.93 6.37
CA SER A 347 18.96 -14.92 6.08
C SER A 347 18.29 -14.35 7.34
N MET A 348 18.37 -15.08 8.47
CA MET A 348 17.96 -14.64 9.80
C MET A 348 19.10 -14.06 10.64
N ARG A 349 20.38 -14.30 10.30
CA ARG A 349 21.54 -13.76 11.04
C ARG A 349 21.79 -12.27 10.77
N THR A 350 21.49 -11.78 9.56
CA THR A 350 21.53 -10.33 9.24
C THR A 350 20.57 -9.49 10.09
N ILE A 351 19.69 -10.13 10.85
CA ILE A 351 18.56 -9.52 11.55
C ILE A 351 18.81 -9.36 13.04
N GLU A 352 19.61 -10.22 13.69
CA GLU A 352 20.05 -9.98 15.07
C GLU A 352 20.69 -8.58 15.14
N ASN A 353 21.58 -8.26 14.18
CA ASN A 353 22.11 -6.90 14.02
C ASN A 353 21.07 -5.80 13.72
N SER A 354 20.00 -6.05 12.96
CA SER A 354 18.99 -5.01 12.66
C SER A 354 18.00 -4.78 13.80
N SER A 355 17.66 -5.81 14.56
CA SER A 355 16.81 -5.70 15.74
C SER A 355 17.56 -5.01 16.87
N ASP A 356 18.83 -5.38 17.04
CA ASP A 356 19.74 -4.77 18.00
C ASP A 356 20.03 -3.33 17.62
N TYR A 357 20.30 -3.03 16.35
CA TYR A 357 20.45 -1.65 15.90
C TYR A 357 19.19 -0.81 16.11
N ARG A 358 18.00 -1.37 15.89
CA ARG A 358 16.73 -0.68 16.17
C ARG A 358 16.50 -0.47 17.67
N SER A 359 16.90 -1.42 18.51
CA SER A 359 16.79 -1.27 19.96
C SER A 359 17.81 -0.27 20.47
N THR A 360 19.03 -0.23 19.94
CA THR A 360 20.03 0.81 20.19
C THR A 360 19.53 2.18 19.78
N LEU A 361 19.02 2.34 18.55
CA LEU A 361 18.41 3.58 18.09
C LEU A 361 17.22 4.01 18.95
N PHE A 362 16.41 3.06 19.43
CA PHE A 362 15.30 3.35 20.32
C PHE A 362 15.78 3.82 21.70
N ILE A 363 16.82 3.19 22.25
CA ILE A 363 17.45 3.59 23.51
C ILE A 363 18.09 4.98 23.36
N GLU A 364 18.77 5.25 22.25
CA GLU A 364 19.34 6.56 21.93
C GLU A 364 18.25 7.63 21.78
N ALA A 365 17.17 7.33 21.05
CA ALA A 365 16.02 8.23 20.95
C ALA A 365 15.39 8.50 22.32
N LEU A 366 15.28 7.50 23.20
CA LEU A 366 14.78 7.69 24.56
C LEU A 366 15.70 8.55 25.43
N LYS A 367 17.03 8.43 25.26
CA LYS A 367 17.99 9.31 25.93
C LYS A 367 17.82 10.74 25.43
N GLU A 368 17.80 10.91 24.12
CA GLU A 368 17.60 12.21 23.48
C GLU A 368 16.29 12.89 23.91
N TRP A 369 15.20 12.13 24.03
CA TRP A 369 13.92 12.64 24.52
C TRP A 369 13.96 13.08 25.98
N LYS A 370 14.82 12.47 26.80
CA LYS A 370 15.01 12.89 28.19
C LYS A 370 15.89 14.13 28.27
N ASP A 371 16.89 14.21 27.40
CA ASP A 371 17.91 15.25 27.44
C ASP A 371 17.44 16.55 26.76
N ASP A 372 16.54 16.47 25.76
CA ASP A 372 15.98 17.63 25.08
C ASP A 372 14.44 17.67 25.10
N SER A 373 13.91 18.57 25.94
CA SER A 373 12.49 18.89 26.05
C SER A 373 11.84 19.28 24.72
N ARG A 374 12.59 19.88 23.79
CA ARG A 374 12.11 20.27 22.47
C ARG A 374 11.88 19.05 21.58
N VAL A 375 12.81 18.10 21.58
CA VAL A 375 12.68 16.84 20.83
C VAL A 375 11.55 15.99 21.42
N PHE A 376 11.40 15.98 22.73
CA PHE A 376 10.28 15.33 23.40
C PHE A 376 8.92 15.94 23.00
N LEU A 377 8.81 17.27 22.97
CA LEU A 377 7.55 17.98 22.72
C LEU A 377 7.19 18.15 21.25
N PHE A 378 8.16 18.24 20.35
CA PHE A 378 7.93 18.55 18.92
C PHE A 378 8.53 17.51 17.97
N GLY A 379 9.25 16.52 18.49
CA GLY A 379 9.92 15.48 17.70
C GLY A 379 11.12 16.00 16.90
N ARG A 380 12.02 15.09 16.52
CA ARG A 380 12.98 15.33 15.44
C ARG A 380 12.28 15.21 14.09
N SER A 381 12.65 16.08 13.17
CA SER A 381 12.22 15.93 11.78
C SER A 381 13.19 15.08 10.96
N VAL A 382 12.82 14.76 9.71
CA VAL A 382 13.69 14.00 8.80
C VAL A 382 14.74 14.94 8.20
N TYR A 383 15.95 14.91 8.76
CA TYR A 383 17.13 15.58 8.22
C TYR A 383 17.74 14.75 7.09
N THR A 384 18.56 15.36 6.23
CA THR A 384 19.47 14.58 5.36
C THR A 384 20.32 13.69 6.25
N ALA A 385 20.50 12.43 5.85
CA ALA A 385 21.50 11.58 6.48
C ALA A 385 22.84 12.35 6.41
N MET A 386 23.50 12.54 7.55
CA MET A 386 24.89 12.97 7.51
C MET A 386 25.65 11.88 6.76
N ASP A 387 26.49 12.28 5.81
CA ASP A 387 27.45 11.37 5.24
C ASP A 387 28.35 10.92 6.41
N TYR A 388 28.24 9.65 6.83
CA TYR A 388 28.98 9.12 7.99
C TYR A 388 30.51 9.16 7.80
N THR A 389 30.97 9.57 6.62
CA THR A 389 32.37 9.87 6.29
C THR A 389 32.85 11.23 6.81
N GLU A 390 31.97 12.21 7.05
CA GLU A 390 32.37 13.56 7.47
C GLU A 390 32.44 13.75 9.00
N VAL A 391 31.92 12.80 9.80
CA VAL A 391 31.93 12.89 11.28
C VAL A 391 33.25 12.34 11.88
N LYS A 392 34.22 11.97 11.05
CA LYS A 392 35.59 11.63 11.47
C LYS A 392 36.61 12.57 10.84
N THR A 393 36.61 13.82 11.27
CA THR A 393 37.80 14.69 11.22
C THR A 393 37.88 15.52 12.48
#